data_AF-A0A3B3UAY3-F1
#
_entry.id   AF-A0A3B3UAY3-F1
#
_cell.length_a   1.000
_cell.length_b   1.000
_cell.length_c   1.000
_cell.angle_alpha   90.00
_cell.angle_beta   90.00
_cell.angle_gamma   90.00
#
_symmetry.space_group_name_H-M   'P 1'
#
loop_
_entity.id
_entity.type
_entity.pdbx_description
1 polymer ?
#
loop_
_entity_poly.entity_id
_entity_poly.type
_entity_poly.pdbx_seq_one_letter_code
_entity_poly.pdbx_strand_id
1 'polypeptide(L)'
;QPFMRAIMEAQFPAPGRTINIKTFLPGSGTEVMELCRPSDSRLEHVDFECLFSCLSLRLLLRVFSSLLLERRVIFTADKLSTLSQCCHAVVALLYPFIWQHTYIPVLPSAMLDIVCTPTPFIVGLLSSSLTQLNELPLEEVRSEGQLDDEDSILPSKLQSALENVLERRRELANDRGADSINTGHLSTVVSEAFVRFFVELVGHYPLFITAEREDGYSSSSSSSPASCAFQREGFRKAIPSKTARRFLEVFMETQMFGWFIQERELHRQALRGLFEVRVQEYLDSINENEHRRVNRFLKGLGNRMKFLSKR
;
A
#
# COMPACT_ATOMS: atom_id res chain seq x y z
N GLN A 1 2.65 -11.11 36.01
CA GLN A 1 1.59 -10.13 35.68
C GLN A 1 0.37 -10.88 35.16
N PRO A 2 -0.77 -10.86 35.87
CA PRO A 2 -1.97 -11.60 35.48
C PRO A 2 -2.55 -11.16 34.12
N PHE A 3 -2.43 -9.88 33.76
CA PHE A 3 -2.87 -9.34 32.47
C PHE A 3 -2.16 -9.96 31.26
N MET A 4 -0.83 -9.90 31.22
CA MET A 4 -0.05 -10.43 30.08
C MET A 4 -0.28 -11.93 29.88
N ARG A 5 -0.40 -12.69 30.98
CA ARG A 5 -0.74 -14.12 30.91
C ARG A 5 -2.13 -14.32 30.30
N ALA A 6 -3.13 -13.57 30.76
CA ALA A 6 -4.49 -13.67 30.23
C ALA A 6 -4.58 -13.28 28.75
N ILE A 7 -3.80 -12.30 28.28
CA ILE A 7 -3.69 -12.00 26.84
C ILE A 7 -3.09 -13.18 26.08
N MET A 8 -1.97 -13.71 26.57
CA MET A 8 -1.25 -14.80 25.88
C MET A 8 -2.04 -16.11 25.83
N GLU A 9 -2.89 -16.35 26.84
CA GLU A 9 -3.77 -17.53 26.90
C GLU A 9 -5.08 -17.34 26.13
N ALA A 10 -5.47 -16.11 25.81
CA ALA A 10 -6.68 -15.84 25.03
C ALA A 10 -6.50 -16.31 23.58
N GLN A 11 -7.55 -16.87 23.00
CA GLN A 11 -7.56 -17.19 21.56
C GLN A 11 -7.41 -15.91 20.75
N PHE A 12 -6.57 -15.95 19.72
CA PHE A 12 -6.38 -14.81 18.83
C PHE A 12 -7.70 -14.49 18.11
N PRO A 13 -8.29 -13.29 18.31
CA PRO A 13 -9.59 -12.96 17.75
C PRO A 13 -9.57 -12.96 16.21
N ALA A 14 -10.70 -13.34 15.61
CA ALA A 14 -10.94 -13.07 14.19
C ALA A 14 -11.09 -11.54 13.94
N PRO A 15 -10.84 -11.04 12.72
CA PRO A 15 -11.03 -9.62 12.40
C PRO A 15 -12.43 -9.11 12.79
N GLY A 16 -12.48 -7.93 13.42
CA GLY A 16 -13.72 -7.32 13.94
C GLY A 16 -14.27 -7.95 15.22
N ARG A 17 -13.56 -8.90 15.84
CA ARG A 17 -13.99 -9.53 17.09
C ARG A 17 -13.23 -8.98 18.29
N THR A 18 -13.92 -8.98 19.42
CA THR A 18 -13.43 -8.51 20.71
C THR A 18 -13.15 -9.69 21.63
N ILE A 19 -12.08 -9.59 22.41
CA ILE A 19 -11.78 -10.46 23.54
C ILE A 19 -11.84 -9.65 24.84
N ASN A 20 -12.27 -10.30 25.92
CA ASN A 20 -12.42 -9.67 27.22
C ASN A 20 -11.37 -10.23 28.17
N ILE A 21 -10.41 -9.41 28.58
CA ILE A 21 -9.30 -9.78 29.44
C ILE A 21 -9.59 -9.33 30.86
N LYS A 22 -9.64 -10.29 31.79
CA LYS A 22 -9.75 -9.99 33.23
C LYS A 22 -8.37 -9.65 33.76
N THR A 23 -8.22 -8.45 34.31
CA THR A 23 -6.99 -7.99 34.96
C THR A 23 -7.25 -7.59 36.40
N PHE A 24 -6.26 -7.78 37.27
CA PHE A 24 -6.32 -7.27 38.63
C PHE A 24 -5.42 -6.04 38.72
N LEU A 25 -6.03 -4.87 38.94
CA LEU A 25 -5.32 -3.60 39.10
C LEU A 25 -5.20 -3.27 40.60
N PRO A 26 -4.00 -2.98 41.11
CA PRO A 26 -3.82 -2.54 42.50
C PRO A 26 -4.69 -1.29 42.77
N GLY A 27 -5.56 -1.37 43.78
CA GLY A 27 -6.45 -0.27 44.18
C GLY A 27 -7.85 -0.28 43.54
N SER A 28 -8.02 -0.84 42.33
CA SER A 28 -9.31 -0.91 41.63
C SER A 28 -9.95 -2.30 41.62
N GLY A 29 -9.20 -3.34 41.99
CA GLY A 29 -9.70 -4.72 42.01
C GLY A 29 -9.68 -5.37 40.62
N THR A 30 -10.62 -6.27 40.36
CA THR A 30 -10.72 -6.98 39.07
C THR A 30 -11.46 -6.13 38.05
N GLU A 31 -10.77 -5.74 36.98
CA GLU A 31 -11.34 -5.05 35.82
C GLU A 31 -11.38 -5.96 34.60
N VAL A 32 -12.29 -5.68 33.67
CA VAL A 32 -12.40 -6.37 32.38
C VAL A 32 -12.03 -5.37 31.29
N MET A 33 -10.91 -5.61 30.61
CA MET A 33 -10.50 -4.84 29.44
C MET A 33 -11.00 -5.51 28.17
N GLU A 34 -11.72 -4.76 27.34
CA GLU A 34 -12.13 -5.20 26.01
C GLU A 34 -11.06 -4.84 24.97
N LEU A 35 -10.57 -5.83 24.23
CA LEU A 35 -9.59 -5.66 23.16
C LEU A 35 -10.21 -6.13 21.85
N CYS A 36 -10.31 -5.26 20.85
CA CYS A 36 -10.89 -5.58 19.55
C CYS A 36 -9.79 -5.71 18.49
N ARG A 37 -9.83 -6.79 17.70
CA ARG A 37 -9.04 -6.86 16.46
C ARG A 37 -9.77 -6.04 15.39
N PRO A 38 -9.12 -5.06 14.73
CA PRO A 38 -9.73 -4.31 13.64
C PRO A 38 -10.27 -5.22 12.54
N SER A 39 -11.37 -4.82 11.91
CA SER A 39 -11.91 -5.52 10.73
C SER A 39 -11.03 -5.33 9.50
N ASP A 40 -10.32 -4.19 9.43
CA ASP A 40 -9.35 -3.84 8.40
C ASP A 40 -8.07 -3.38 9.10
N SER A 41 -7.00 -4.19 8.99
CA SER A 41 -5.71 -3.91 9.60
C SER A 41 -4.79 -3.06 8.73
N ARG A 42 -5.21 -2.65 7.51
CA ARG A 42 -4.33 -1.92 6.58
C ARG A 42 -3.86 -0.57 7.13
N LEU A 43 -4.70 0.07 7.93
CA LEU A 43 -4.41 1.36 8.56
C LEU A 43 -4.15 1.22 10.06
N GLU A 44 -3.99 0.00 10.56
CA GLU A 44 -3.64 -0.25 11.95
C GLU A 44 -2.22 0.28 12.18
N HIS A 45 -2.08 1.24 13.11
CA HIS A 45 -0.83 1.96 13.38
C HIS A 45 -0.33 2.89 12.27
N VAL A 46 -1.16 3.18 11.26
CA VAL A 46 -0.81 4.11 10.18
C VAL A 46 -1.35 5.51 10.50
N ASP A 47 -0.43 6.46 10.66
CA ASP A 47 -0.74 7.88 10.75
C ASP A 47 -0.09 8.64 9.59
N PHE A 48 -0.92 9.05 8.62
CA PHE A 48 -0.45 9.83 7.49
C PHE A 48 -0.16 11.29 7.87
N GLU A 49 -0.65 11.80 9.00
CA GLU A 49 -0.41 13.20 9.39
C GLU A 49 1.08 13.46 9.63
N CYS A 50 1.76 12.53 10.31
CA CYS A 50 3.21 12.59 10.48
C CYS A 50 3.93 12.64 9.12
N LEU A 51 3.51 11.79 8.17
CA LEU A 51 4.08 11.75 6.82
C LEU A 51 3.91 13.08 6.08
N PHE A 52 2.71 13.65 6.07
CA PHE A 52 2.43 14.93 5.40
C PHE A 52 3.07 16.13 6.10
N SER A 53 3.31 16.04 7.40
CA SER A 53 4.05 17.05 8.16
C SER A 53 5.55 17.02 7.85
N CYS A 54 6.09 15.85 7.48
CA CYS A 54 7.52 15.67 7.21
C CYS A 54 7.90 15.81 5.73
N LEU A 55 7.02 15.42 4.80
CA LEU A 55 7.31 15.39 3.37
C LEU A 55 6.40 16.33 2.58
N SER A 56 7.00 17.09 1.67
CA SER A 56 6.22 17.75 0.62
C SER A 56 5.52 16.72 -0.27
N LEU A 57 4.37 17.09 -0.84
CA LEU A 57 3.63 16.20 -1.75
C LEU A 57 4.48 15.71 -2.92
N ARG A 58 5.33 16.57 -3.48
CA ARG A 58 6.27 16.20 -4.54
C ARG A 58 7.25 15.12 -4.06
N LEU A 59 7.84 15.29 -2.87
CA LEU A 59 8.78 14.32 -2.33
C LEU A 59 8.08 12.99 -1.98
N LEU A 60 6.86 13.06 -1.44
CA LEU A 60 6.04 11.87 -1.19
C LEU A 60 5.79 11.06 -2.47
N LEU A 61 5.45 11.73 -3.58
CA LEU A 61 5.21 11.04 -4.85
C LEU A 61 6.49 10.46 -5.44
N ARG A 62 7.64 11.13 -5.30
CA ARG A 62 8.94 10.55 -5.65
C ARG A 62 9.25 9.31 -4.83
N VAL A 63 9.06 9.37 -3.50
CA VAL A 63 9.24 8.19 -2.64
C VAL A 63 8.31 7.07 -3.10
N PHE A 64 7.04 7.37 -3.35
CA PHE A 64 6.07 6.38 -3.83
C PHE A 64 6.49 5.75 -5.16
N SER A 65 6.90 6.55 -6.15
CA SER A 65 7.49 6.08 -7.41
C SER A 65 8.69 5.16 -7.18
N SER A 66 9.60 5.53 -6.29
CA SER A 66 10.81 4.77 -5.98
C SER A 66 10.48 3.42 -5.36
N LEU A 67 9.47 3.38 -4.47
CA LEU A 67 8.97 2.13 -3.90
C LEU A 67 8.28 1.27 -4.95
N LEU A 68 7.48 1.85 -5.84
CA LEU A 68 6.87 1.10 -6.95
C LEU A 68 7.91 0.48 -7.88
N LEU A 69 9.10 1.06 -7.98
CA LEU A 69 10.22 0.52 -8.77
C LEU A 69 11.19 -0.33 -7.93
N GLU A 70 10.81 -0.68 -6.70
CA GLU A 70 11.63 -1.45 -5.76
C GLU A 70 13.04 -0.89 -5.60
N ARG A 71 13.15 0.42 -5.32
CA ARG A 71 14.43 1.08 -5.08
C ARG A 71 14.82 1.04 -3.59
N ARG A 72 16.08 1.36 -3.34
CA ARG A 72 16.64 1.53 -1.99
C ARG A 72 16.26 2.92 -1.46
N VAL A 73 15.46 2.97 -0.40
CA VAL A 73 14.98 4.22 0.20
C VAL A 73 15.42 4.31 1.67
N ILE A 74 16.10 5.40 2.01
CA ILE A 74 16.52 5.72 3.37
C ILE A 74 15.70 6.91 3.87
N PHE A 75 14.97 6.73 4.97
CA PHE A 75 14.35 7.79 5.73
C PHE A 75 15.29 8.27 6.83
N THR A 76 15.33 9.57 7.06
CA THR A 76 16.17 10.18 8.10
C THR A 76 15.35 11.13 8.96
N ALA A 77 15.42 11.02 10.28
CA ALA A 77 14.80 11.97 11.19
C ALA A 77 15.48 11.97 12.57
N ASP A 78 15.21 13.00 13.37
CA ASP A 78 15.78 13.12 14.73
C ASP A 78 15.06 12.27 15.77
N LYS A 79 13.87 11.74 15.43
CA LYS A 79 13.01 10.98 16.35
C LYS A 79 12.64 9.63 15.76
N LEU A 80 12.79 8.58 16.57
CA LEU A 80 12.39 7.22 16.21
C LEU A 80 10.90 7.09 15.88
N SER A 81 10.05 7.84 16.60
CA SER A 81 8.61 7.86 16.34
C SER A 81 8.30 8.37 14.92
N THR A 82 8.96 9.46 14.50
CA THR A 82 8.77 10.05 13.17
C THR A 82 9.23 9.10 12.08
N LEU A 83 10.39 8.45 12.24
CA LEU A 83 10.90 7.43 11.31
C LEU A 83 9.90 6.30 11.15
N SER A 84 9.50 5.68 12.26
CA SER A 84 8.59 4.54 12.25
C SER A 84 7.25 4.91 11.62
N GLN A 85 6.64 6.04 12.04
CA GLN A 85 5.37 6.51 11.49
C GLN A 85 5.44 6.78 9.98
N CYS A 86 6.47 7.48 9.51
CA CYS A 86 6.62 7.76 8.08
C CYS A 86 6.84 6.48 7.26
N CYS A 87 7.70 5.57 7.73
CA CYS A 87 7.96 4.29 7.08
C CYS A 87 6.69 3.43 6.98
N HIS A 88 5.93 3.28 8.06
CA HIS A 88 4.66 2.54 8.05
C HIS A 88 3.63 3.18 7.13
N ALA A 89 3.55 4.52 7.14
CA ALA A 89 2.64 5.26 6.29
C ALA A 89 2.96 5.06 4.80
N VAL A 90 4.22 5.17 4.36
CA VAL A 90 4.55 4.96 2.94
C VAL A 90 4.33 3.53 2.47
N VAL A 91 4.59 2.52 3.32
CA VAL A 91 4.30 1.12 3.00
C VAL A 91 2.79 0.90 2.85
N ALA A 92 1.97 1.53 3.70
CA ALA A 92 0.51 1.44 3.58
C ALA A 92 -0.04 2.05 2.26
N LEU A 93 0.70 2.97 1.62
CA LEU A 93 0.35 3.52 0.30
C LEU A 93 0.52 2.51 -0.83
N LEU A 94 1.27 1.42 -0.62
CA LEU A 94 1.51 0.39 -1.63
C LEU A 94 0.33 -0.59 -1.78
N TYR A 95 -0.61 -0.63 -0.84
CA TYR A 95 -1.76 -1.52 -0.89
C TYR A 95 -2.54 -1.37 -2.21
N PRO A 96 -2.79 -2.46 -2.97
CA PRO A 96 -2.83 -3.86 -2.53
C PRO A 96 -1.50 -4.63 -2.60
N PHE A 97 -0.42 -3.98 -3.03
CA PHE A 97 0.89 -4.61 -3.11
C PHE A 97 1.55 -4.64 -1.73
N ILE A 98 2.28 -5.70 -1.46
CA ILE A 98 3.04 -5.90 -0.24
C ILE A 98 4.51 -5.76 -0.59
N TRP A 99 5.23 -4.89 0.11
CA TRP A 99 6.68 -4.77 -0.05
C TRP A 99 7.37 -6.12 0.21
N GLN A 100 8.17 -6.58 -0.74
CA GLN A 100 8.77 -7.93 -0.70
C GLN A 100 10.21 -7.95 -0.17
N HIS A 101 10.80 -6.78 0.05
CA HIS A 101 12.23 -6.65 0.37
C HIS A 101 12.47 -6.22 1.81
N THR A 102 13.73 -5.95 2.16
CA THR A 102 14.11 -5.53 3.52
C THR A 102 13.34 -4.28 3.94
N TYR A 103 12.67 -4.35 5.09
CA TYR A 103 11.93 -3.26 5.71
C TYR A 103 12.35 -3.12 7.16
N ILE A 104 13.10 -2.05 7.47
CA ILE A 104 13.63 -1.78 8.81
C ILE A 104 13.30 -0.32 9.18
N PRO A 105 12.08 -0.02 9.67
CA PRO A 105 11.64 1.35 9.93
C PRO A 105 12.52 2.13 10.93
N VAL A 106 13.27 1.41 11.78
CA VAL A 106 14.33 1.96 12.64
C VAL A 106 15.51 1.00 12.61
N LEU A 107 16.57 1.37 11.89
CA LEU A 107 17.80 0.59 11.81
C LEU A 107 18.76 0.99 12.96
N PRO A 108 19.18 0.04 13.81
CA PRO A 108 20.20 0.29 14.81
C PRO A 108 21.54 0.65 14.17
N SER A 109 22.29 1.59 14.77
CA SER A 109 23.62 2.00 14.25
C SER A 109 24.63 0.84 14.15
N ALA A 110 24.48 -0.20 14.97
CA ALA A 110 25.32 -1.39 14.92
C ALA A 110 25.12 -2.26 13.65
N MET A 111 24.04 -2.02 12.89
CA MET A 111 23.68 -2.75 11.67
C MET A 111 23.66 -1.79 10.47
N LEU A 112 24.41 -0.68 10.53
CA LEU A 112 24.40 0.34 9.48
C LEU A 112 24.92 -0.22 8.15
N ASP A 113 25.79 -1.22 8.18
CA ASP A 113 26.32 -1.94 7.02
C ASP A 113 25.24 -2.53 6.10
N ILE A 114 24.03 -2.80 6.60
CA ILE A 114 22.88 -3.25 5.80
C ILE A 114 22.60 -2.32 4.62
N VAL A 115 22.82 -1.00 4.77
CA VAL A 115 22.58 -0.02 3.69
C VAL A 115 23.47 -0.23 2.46
N CYS A 116 24.55 -1.00 2.59
CA CYS A 116 25.45 -1.36 1.49
C CYS A 116 24.94 -2.53 0.65
N THR A 117 23.81 -3.16 1.01
CA THR A 117 23.24 -4.25 0.19
C THR A 117 22.81 -3.74 -1.19
N PRO A 118 23.03 -4.53 -2.26
CA PRO A 118 22.54 -4.19 -3.60
C PRO A 118 21.03 -4.41 -3.74
N THR A 119 20.40 -5.13 -2.81
CA THR A 119 18.96 -5.43 -2.87
C THR A 119 18.12 -4.21 -2.49
N PRO A 120 16.87 -4.11 -2.98
CA PRO A 120 15.94 -3.07 -2.55
C PRO A 120 15.72 -3.09 -1.03
N PHE A 121 15.47 -1.92 -0.45
CA PHE A 121 15.12 -1.82 0.97
C PHE A 121 14.39 -0.52 1.27
N ILE A 122 13.70 -0.52 2.42
CA ILE A 122 13.22 0.68 3.09
C ILE A 122 13.81 0.66 4.49
N VAL A 123 14.61 1.65 4.84
CA VAL A 123 15.23 1.75 6.17
C VAL A 123 15.07 3.14 6.75
N GLY A 124 14.91 3.23 8.07
CA GLY A 124 14.90 4.50 8.80
C GLY A 124 16.15 4.68 9.66
N LEU A 125 16.84 5.81 9.53
CA LEU A 125 18.05 6.16 10.26
C LEU A 125 17.84 7.41 11.10
N LEU A 126 18.35 7.39 12.33
CA LEU A 126 18.47 8.63 13.10
C LEU A 126 19.45 9.57 12.40
N SER A 127 19.16 10.88 12.41
CA SER A 127 20.05 11.89 11.83
C SER A 127 21.49 11.82 12.39
N SER A 128 21.65 11.36 13.63
CA SER A 128 22.96 11.14 14.26
C SER A 128 23.83 10.08 13.56
N SER A 129 23.21 9.17 12.79
CA SER A 129 23.91 8.13 12.02
C SER A 129 24.34 8.60 10.62
N LEU A 130 23.99 9.82 10.20
CA LEU A 130 24.31 10.33 8.86
C LEU A 130 25.82 10.50 8.63
N THR A 131 26.58 10.84 9.67
CA THR A 131 28.04 10.95 9.60
C THR A 131 28.67 9.62 9.23
N GLN A 132 28.27 8.55 9.92
CA GLN A 132 28.72 7.18 9.62
C GLN A 132 28.23 6.69 8.25
N LEU A 133 27.01 7.07 7.85
CA LEU A 133 26.46 6.70 6.53
C LEU A 133 27.33 7.24 5.38
N ASN A 134 27.83 8.48 5.51
CA ASN A 134 28.68 9.10 4.49
C ASN A 134 30.07 8.44 4.35
N GLU A 135 30.50 7.68 5.35
CA GLU A 135 31.77 6.94 5.33
C GLU A 135 31.64 5.57 4.66
N LEU A 136 30.41 5.08 4.49
CA LEU A 136 30.17 3.77 3.90
C LEU A 136 30.32 3.83 2.37
N PRO A 137 30.83 2.75 1.75
CA PRO A 137 30.86 2.60 0.31
C PRO A 137 29.46 2.28 -0.19
N LEU A 138 28.55 3.24 -0.07
CA LEU A 138 27.24 3.16 -0.72
C LEU A 138 27.53 3.01 -2.20
N GLU A 139 27.31 1.81 -2.74
CA GLU A 139 27.27 1.61 -4.18
C GLU A 139 26.20 2.57 -4.70
N GLU A 140 26.66 3.70 -5.24
CA GLU A 140 26.00 4.38 -6.33
C GLU A 140 25.88 3.33 -7.43
N VAL A 141 24.85 2.48 -7.36
CA VAL A 141 24.33 1.78 -8.53
C VAL A 141 23.70 2.87 -9.38
N ARG A 142 24.58 3.70 -9.94
CA ARG A 142 24.38 4.53 -11.10
C ARG A 142 24.21 3.54 -12.25
N SER A 143 23.05 2.92 -12.31
CA SER A 143 22.49 2.53 -13.58
C SER A 143 22.36 3.84 -14.35
N GLU A 144 23.34 4.15 -15.19
CA GLU A 144 23.34 5.29 -16.09
C GLU A 144 21.99 5.28 -16.85
N GLY A 145 21.04 6.10 -16.40
CA GLY A 145 19.70 6.21 -17.00
C GLY A 145 18.47 6.26 -16.06
N GLN A 146 18.59 5.99 -14.76
CA GLN A 146 17.40 5.76 -13.89
C GLN A 146 17.10 6.80 -12.79
N LEU A 147 17.94 7.83 -12.59
CA LEU A 147 17.75 8.80 -11.50
C LEU A 147 16.81 9.98 -11.84
N ASP A 148 16.34 10.09 -13.08
CA ASP A 148 15.47 11.21 -13.51
C ASP A 148 14.08 10.77 -13.98
N ASP A 149 13.78 9.47 -13.95
CA ASP A 149 12.44 8.97 -14.30
C ASP A 149 11.43 9.07 -13.16
N GLU A 150 11.85 9.21 -11.90
CA GLU A 150 10.96 9.27 -10.72
C GLU A 150 9.88 10.35 -10.80
N ASP A 151 10.23 11.50 -11.39
CA ASP A 151 9.32 12.63 -11.62
C ASP A 151 8.38 12.41 -12.81
N SER A 152 8.62 11.38 -13.64
CA SER A 152 7.93 11.16 -14.92
C SER A 152 7.42 9.74 -15.15
N ILE A 153 7.74 8.78 -14.28
CA ILE A 153 7.42 7.36 -14.45
C ILE A 153 5.94 7.08 -14.18
N LEU A 154 5.34 7.78 -13.21
CA LEU A 154 3.92 7.65 -12.93
C LEU A 154 3.10 8.16 -14.11
N PRO A 155 1.95 7.53 -14.43
CA PRO A 155 1.10 8.03 -15.50
C PRO A 155 0.55 9.41 -15.13
N SER A 156 0.92 10.44 -15.90
CA SER A 156 0.64 11.85 -15.58
C SER A 156 -0.81 12.14 -15.16
N LYS A 157 -1.80 11.56 -15.84
CA LYS A 157 -3.22 11.72 -15.46
C LYS A 157 -3.54 11.17 -14.07
N LEU A 158 -2.96 10.02 -13.72
CA LEU A 158 -3.15 9.40 -12.41
C LEU A 158 -2.39 10.14 -11.31
N GLN A 159 -1.18 10.59 -11.62
CA GLN A 159 -0.39 11.42 -10.72
C GLN A 159 -1.12 12.73 -10.40
N SER A 160 -1.56 13.50 -11.42
CA SER A 160 -2.31 14.75 -11.18
C SER A 160 -3.60 14.50 -10.42
N ALA A 161 -4.29 13.39 -10.69
CA ALA A 161 -5.47 12.96 -9.96
C ALA A 161 -5.16 12.73 -8.47
N LEU A 162 -4.07 12.02 -8.17
CA LEU A 162 -3.61 11.75 -6.82
C LEU A 162 -3.20 13.04 -6.10
N GLU A 163 -2.42 13.91 -6.76
CA GLU A 163 -2.01 15.21 -6.25
C GLU A 163 -3.22 16.04 -5.81
N ASN A 164 -4.23 16.18 -6.67
CA ASN A 164 -5.44 16.94 -6.36
C ASN A 164 -6.18 16.43 -5.11
N VAL A 165 -6.23 15.10 -4.89
CA VAL A 165 -6.89 14.53 -3.72
C VAL A 165 -6.07 14.79 -2.45
N LEU A 166 -4.75 14.67 -2.55
CA LEU A 166 -3.84 14.88 -1.41
C LEU A 166 -3.72 16.35 -1.02
N GLU A 167 -3.76 17.28 -1.98
CA GLU A 167 -3.82 18.72 -1.71
C GLU A 167 -5.12 19.10 -1.01
N ARG A 168 -6.26 18.61 -1.50
CA ARG A 168 -7.56 18.86 -0.85
C ARG A 168 -7.62 18.27 0.56
N ARG A 169 -7.02 17.10 0.78
CA ARG A 169 -6.86 16.53 2.14
C ARG A 169 -6.06 17.48 3.03
N ARG A 170 -4.96 18.05 2.53
CA ARG A 170 -4.11 18.99 3.27
C ARG A 170 -4.86 20.27 3.63
N GLU A 171 -5.66 20.81 2.71
CA GLU A 171 -6.54 21.96 2.97
C GLU A 171 -7.51 21.68 4.12
N LEU A 172 -8.19 20.52 4.08
CA LEU A 172 -9.15 20.12 5.12
C LEU A 172 -8.51 19.90 6.49
N ALA A 173 -7.25 19.45 6.54
CA ALA A 173 -6.49 19.28 7.77
C ALA A 173 -6.10 20.63 8.40
N ASN A 174 -5.77 21.63 7.57
CA ASN A 174 -5.39 22.97 8.03
C ASN A 174 -6.58 23.79 8.55
N ASP A 175 -7.77 23.57 8.00
CA ASP A 175 -8.98 24.37 8.28
C ASP A 175 -9.69 23.97 9.58
N ARG A 176 -9.35 22.82 10.16
CA ARG A 176 -10.04 22.23 11.32
C ARG A 176 -9.00 21.79 12.35
N GLY A 177 -8.87 22.56 13.43
CA GLY A 177 -8.02 22.20 14.57
C GLY A 177 -8.18 20.71 14.94
N ALA A 178 -7.05 20.04 15.13
CA ALA A 178 -6.94 18.58 15.06
C ALA A 178 -7.74 17.82 16.14
N ASP A 179 -8.99 17.49 15.83
CA ASP A 179 -9.76 16.47 16.57
C ASP A 179 -9.41 15.06 16.08
N SER A 180 -9.12 14.14 17.00
CA SER A 180 -8.72 12.73 16.75
C SER A 180 -9.68 11.96 15.81
N ILE A 181 -10.99 12.25 15.85
CA ILE A 181 -12.00 11.62 14.99
C ILE A 181 -11.78 11.95 13.50
N ASN A 182 -11.24 13.13 13.19
CA ASN A 182 -10.99 13.56 11.82
C ASN A 182 -9.74 12.90 11.22
N THR A 183 -8.72 12.62 12.03
CA THR A 183 -7.48 11.97 11.58
C THR A 183 -7.75 10.61 10.94
N GLY A 184 -8.60 9.78 11.56
CA GLY A 184 -8.99 8.47 11.00
C GLY A 184 -9.72 8.59 9.66
N HIS A 185 -10.59 9.60 9.51
CA HIS A 185 -11.29 9.86 8.26
C HIS A 185 -10.32 10.33 7.16
N LEU A 186 -9.38 11.24 7.47
CA LEU A 186 -8.37 11.70 6.52
C LEU A 186 -7.45 10.56 6.07
N SER A 187 -7.05 9.67 6.97
CA SER A 187 -6.27 8.48 6.62
C SER A 187 -7.03 7.55 5.66
N THR A 188 -8.34 7.42 5.85
CA THR A 188 -9.20 6.67 4.92
C THR A 188 -9.24 7.31 3.54
N VAL A 189 -9.33 8.65 3.44
CA VAL A 189 -9.30 9.38 2.16
C VAL A 189 -7.98 9.16 1.42
N VAL A 190 -6.85 9.16 2.15
CA VAL A 190 -5.53 8.88 1.57
C VAL A 190 -5.48 7.45 1.05
N SER A 191 -5.78 6.45 1.88
CA SER A 191 -5.79 5.03 1.48
C SER A 191 -6.66 4.79 0.25
N GLU A 192 -7.86 5.37 0.23
CA GLU A 192 -8.80 5.30 -0.86
C GLU A 192 -8.24 5.87 -2.18
N ALA A 193 -7.50 6.97 -2.12
CA ALA A 193 -6.89 7.59 -3.29
C ALA A 193 -5.87 6.67 -3.96
N PHE A 194 -5.00 6.06 -3.16
CA PHE A 194 -3.98 5.11 -3.63
C PHE A 194 -4.61 3.78 -4.11
N VAL A 195 -5.64 3.28 -3.45
CA VAL A 195 -6.40 2.12 -3.96
C VAL A 195 -6.95 2.39 -5.35
N ARG A 196 -7.55 3.57 -5.57
CA ARG A 196 -8.09 3.94 -6.89
C ARG A 196 -7.00 4.11 -7.94
N PHE A 197 -5.83 4.63 -7.55
CA PHE A 197 -4.66 4.69 -8.43
C PHE A 197 -4.31 3.28 -8.93
N PHE A 198 -4.24 2.28 -8.05
CA PHE A 198 -3.96 0.91 -8.45
C PHE A 198 -5.11 0.24 -9.20
N VAL A 199 -6.37 0.50 -8.85
CA VAL A 199 -7.52 -0.06 -9.58
C VAL A 199 -7.51 0.41 -11.04
N GLU A 200 -7.17 1.66 -11.31
CA GLU A 200 -7.08 2.15 -12.70
C GLU A 200 -5.87 1.57 -13.46
N LEU A 201 -4.79 1.22 -12.75
CA LEU A 201 -3.59 0.63 -13.34
C LEU A 201 -3.70 -0.87 -13.57
N VAL A 202 -4.28 -1.60 -12.62
CA VAL A 202 -4.22 -3.05 -12.59
C VAL A 202 -5.57 -3.72 -12.35
N GLY A 203 -6.66 -2.98 -12.14
CA GLY A 203 -7.96 -3.54 -11.77
C GLY A 203 -8.61 -4.41 -12.85
N HIS A 204 -8.17 -4.34 -14.11
CA HIS A 204 -8.59 -5.25 -15.17
C HIS A 204 -7.87 -6.61 -15.15
N TYR A 205 -6.96 -6.86 -14.21
CA TYR A 205 -6.21 -8.13 -14.11
C TYR A 205 -7.09 -9.39 -14.14
N PRO A 206 -8.33 -9.45 -13.57
CA PRO A 206 -9.12 -10.68 -13.57
C PRO A 206 -9.50 -11.17 -14.96
N LEU A 207 -9.52 -10.25 -15.94
CA LEU A 207 -9.80 -10.55 -17.35
C LEU A 207 -8.62 -11.26 -18.04
N PHE A 208 -7.44 -11.27 -17.42
CA PHE A 208 -6.19 -11.80 -17.97
C PHE A 208 -5.65 -12.99 -17.19
N ILE A 209 -6.38 -13.49 -16.18
CA ILE A 209 -6.07 -14.77 -15.53
C ILE A 209 -6.99 -15.83 -16.13
N THR A 210 -6.41 -16.70 -16.95
CA THR A 210 -7.13 -17.79 -17.63
C THR A 210 -6.78 -19.14 -17.03
N ALA A 211 -7.78 -20.01 -16.86
CA ALA A 211 -7.52 -21.42 -16.53
C ALA A 211 -6.92 -22.10 -17.77
N GLU A 212 -5.79 -22.77 -17.60
CA GLU A 212 -5.26 -23.66 -18.63
C GLU A 212 -6.27 -24.79 -18.83
N ARG A 213 -6.72 -24.98 -20.08
CA ARG A 213 -7.46 -26.19 -20.45
C ARG A 213 -6.41 -27.27 -20.61
N GLU A 214 -6.50 -28.35 -19.84
CA GLU A 214 -5.76 -29.57 -20.14
C GLU A 214 -6.08 -29.96 -21.59
N ASP A 215 -5.11 -29.80 -22.48
CA ASP A 215 -5.23 -30.22 -23.86
C ASP A 215 -5.58 -31.71 -23.87
N GLY A 216 -6.71 -32.02 -24.51
CA GLY A 216 -7.37 -33.31 -24.40
C GLY A 216 -6.57 -34.45 -25.02
N TYR A 217 -5.59 -34.98 -24.31
CA TYR A 217 -5.02 -36.32 -24.46
C TYR A 217 -4.26 -36.67 -23.16
N SER A 218 -4.95 -36.65 -22.02
CA SER A 218 -4.46 -37.28 -20.79
C SER A 218 -5.64 -37.81 -20.01
N SER A 219 -5.90 -39.10 -20.22
CA SER A 219 -6.69 -39.92 -19.32
C SER A 219 -6.05 -39.92 -17.93
N SER A 220 -6.92 -39.86 -16.90
CA SER A 220 -6.73 -40.20 -15.48
C SER A 220 -6.55 -39.05 -14.48
N SER A 221 -7.66 -38.75 -13.78
CA SER A 221 -7.74 -38.63 -12.32
C SER A 221 -6.63 -37.88 -11.59
N SER A 222 -6.35 -36.64 -11.96
CA SER A 222 -5.69 -35.68 -11.08
C SER A 222 -6.73 -34.69 -10.54
N SER A 223 -7.04 -34.79 -9.25
CA SER A 223 -7.72 -33.75 -8.47
C SER A 223 -6.80 -32.54 -8.24
N SER A 224 -6.02 -32.16 -9.25
CA SER A 224 -5.17 -30.98 -9.18
C SER A 224 -5.99 -29.78 -9.63
N PRO A 225 -5.98 -28.67 -8.86
CA PRO A 225 -6.68 -27.45 -9.27
C PRO A 225 -6.16 -27.02 -10.64
N ALA A 226 -7.07 -26.61 -11.53
CA ALA A 226 -6.71 -26.11 -12.85
C ALA A 226 -5.68 -24.98 -12.69
N SER A 227 -4.49 -25.19 -13.26
CA SER A 227 -3.42 -24.18 -13.30
C SER A 227 -3.97 -22.93 -13.98
N CYS A 228 -3.87 -21.79 -13.31
CA CYS A 228 -4.28 -20.50 -13.87
C CYS A 228 -3.02 -19.75 -14.29
N ALA A 229 -3.05 -19.16 -15.48
CA ALA A 229 -1.94 -18.41 -16.05
C ALA A 229 -2.35 -16.96 -16.36
N PHE A 230 -1.50 -16.02 -15.96
CA PHE A 230 -1.64 -14.60 -16.23
C PHE A 230 -1.09 -14.20 -17.60
N GLN A 231 -1.95 -13.63 -18.43
CA GLN A 231 -1.64 -13.16 -19.78
C GLN A 231 -0.98 -11.77 -19.75
N ARG A 232 0.30 -11.75 -19.37
CA ARG A 232 1.12 -10.54 -19.18
C ARG A 232 1.01 -9.50 -20.30
N GLU A 233 1.24 -9.92 -21.55
CA GLU A 233 1.23 -9.02 -22.70
C GLU A 233 -0.18 -8.49 -23.03
N GLY A 234 -1.20 -9.36 -22.89
CA GLY A 234 -2.59 -8.97 -23.09
C GLY A 234 -3.01 -7.91 -22.08
N PHE A 235 -2.68 -8.13 -20.80
CA PHE A 235 -2.97 -7.23 -19.70
C PHE A 235 -2.38 -5.82 -19.92
N ARG A 236 -1.10 -5.76 -20.32
CA ARG A 236 -0.43 -4.49 -20.62
C ARG A 236 -1.07 -3.79 -21.82
N LYS A 237 -1.32 -4.51 -22.92
CA LYS A 237 -1.85 -3.94 -24.16
C LYS A 237 -3.31 -3.47 -24.02
N ALA A 238 -4.06 -4.01 -23.07
CA ALA A 238 -5.45 -3.63 -22.81
C ALA A 238 -5.59 -2.19 -22.27
N ILE A 239 -4.52 -1.58 -21.74
CA ILE A 239 -4.56 -0.19 -21.30
C ILE A 239 -4.41 0.77 -22.49
N PRO A 240 -5.39 1.67 -22.73
CA PRO A 240 -5.29 2.63 -23.83
C PRO A 240 -4.15 3.64 -23.67
N SER A 241 -3.90 4.09 -22.42
CA SER A 241 -2.91 5.12 -22.10
C SER A 241 -1.47 4.65 -22.35
N LYS A 242 -0.74 5.38 -23.19
CA LYS A 242 0.68 5.09 -23.50
C LYS A 242 1.59 5.24 -22.27
N THR A 243 1.37 6.26 -21.44
CA THR A 243 2.18 6.49 -20.23
C THR A 243 1.94 5.40 -19.19
N ALA A 244 0.70 4.94 -19.04
CA ALA A 244 0.38 3.81 -18.17
C ALA A 244 0.98 2.49 -18.67
N ARG A 245 1.00 2.26 -19.99
CA ARG A 245 1.67 1.08 -20.56
C ARG A 245 3.18 1.09 -20.32
N ARG A 246 3.83 2.25 -20.45
CA ARG A 246 5.27 2.42 -20.15
C ARG A 246 5.56 2.19 -18.66
N PHE A 247 4.72 2.74 -17.78
CA PHE A 247 4.83 2.47 -16.35
C PHE A 247 4.70 0.97 -16.05
N LEU A 248 3.65 0.32 -16.58
CA LEU A 248 3.42 -1.11 -16.36
C LEU A 248 4.55 -1.98 -16.89
N GLU A 249 5.17 -1.62 -18.00
CA GLU A 249 6.31 -2.36 -18.54
C GLU A 249 7.44 -2.52 -17.52
N VAL A 250 7.69 -1.50 -16.69
CA VAL A 250 8.70 -1.58 -15.62
C VAL A 250 8.09 -2.16 -14.34
N PHE A 251 6.93 -1.67 -13.92
CA PHE A 251 6.30 -2.09 -12.66
C PHE A 251 5.99 -3.60 -12.63
N MET A 252 5.63 -4.18 -13.76
CA MET A 252 5.31 -5.60 -13.82
C MET A 252 6.55 -6.51 -13.68
N GLU A 253 7.77 -5.98 -13.75
CA GLU A 253 9.02 -6.73 -13.50
C GLU A 253 9.35 -6.83 -11.99
N THR A 254 8.62 -6.10 -11.14
CA THR A 254 8.85 -6.06 -9.70
C THR A 254 8.39 -7.32 -8.99
N GLN A 255 9.02 -7.62 -7.85
CA GLN A 255 8.63 -8.72 -6.97
C GLN A 255 7.23 -8.49 -6.37
N MET A 256 6.90 -7.24 -6.03
CA MET A 256 5.58 -6.83 -5.59
C MET A 256 4.49 -7.23 -6.59
N PHE A 257 4.68 -6.93 -7.88
CA PHE A 257 3.70 -7.29 -8.91
C PHE A 257 3.63 -8.80 -9.13
N GLY A 258 4.78 -9.48 -9.16
CA GLY A 258 4.84 -10.93 -9.29
C GLY A 258 4.08 -11.64 -8.17
N TRP A 259 4.32 -11.26 -6.92
CA TRP A 259 3.64 -11.82 -5.76
C TRP A 259 2.13 -11.54 -5.79
N PHE A 260 1.75 -10.30 -6.15
CA PHE A 260 0.36 -9.93 -6.35
C PHE A 260 -0.32 -10.90 -7.32
N ILE A 261 0.19 -11.07 -8.54
CA ILE A 261 -0.43 -11.97 -9.53
C ILE A 261 -0.46 -13.42 -9.04
N GLN A 262 0.64 -13.94 -8.49
CA GLN A 262 0.74 -15.31 -8.01
C GLN A 262 -0.33 -15.63 -6.96
N GLU A 263 -0.56 -14.71 -6.01
CA GLU A 263 -1.59 -14.87 -5.00
C GLU A 263 -2.99 -14.96 -5.62
N ARG A 264 -3.27 -14.14 -6.65
CA ARG A 264 -4.57 -14.14 -7.36
C ARG A 264 -4.77 -15.35 -8.26
N GLU A 265 -3.70 -15.92 -8.81
CA GLU A 265 -3.74 -17.18 -9.56
C GLU A 265 -4.11 -18.36 -8.65
N LEU A 266 -3.55 -18.39 -7.42
CA LEU A 266 -3.81 -19.45 -6.44
C LEU A 266 -5.17 -19.31 -5.73
N HIS A 267 -5.62 -18.08 -5.43
CA HIS A 267 -6.73 -17.83 -4.50
C HIS A 267 -7.90 -17.04 -5.09
N ARG A 268 -8.29 -17.33 -6.33
CA ARG A 268 -9.28 -16.57 -7.13
C ARG A 268 -10.59 -16.18 -6.42
N GLN A 269 -11.08 -16.98 -5.47
CA GLN A 269 -12.37 -16.78 -4.77
C GLN A 269 -12.25 -16.42 -3.29
N ALA A 270 -11.05 -16.47 -2.70
CA ALA A 270 -10.85 -16.29 -1.26
C ALA A 270 -10.46 -14.85 -0.88
N LEU A 271 -10.03 -14.05 -1.86
CA LEU A 271 -9.53 -12.70 -1.61
C LEU A 271 -10.70 -11.75 -1.33
N ARG A 272 -10.64 -11.11 -0.15
CA ARG A 272 -11.59 -10.08 0.28
C ARG A 272 -10.81 -8.90 0.81
N GLY A 273 -11.12 -7.72 0.31
CA GLY A 273 -10.44 -6.49 0.70
C GLY A 273 -11.01 -5.28 -0.03
N LEU A 274 -10.59 -4.09 0.41
CA LEU A 274 -11.04 -2.85 -0.20
C LEU A 274 -10.69 -2.80 -1.69
N PHE A 275 -9.49 -3.25 -2.06
CA PHE A 275 -9.06 -3.28 -3.46
C PHE A 275 -9.95 -4.18 -4.32
N GLU A 276 -10.26 -5.39 -3.88
CA GLU A 276 -11.11 -6.35 -4.59
C GLU A 276 -12.54 -5.81 -4.79
N VAL A 277 -13.10 -5.14 -3.76
CA VAL A 277 -14.39 -4.44 -3.88
C VAL A 277 -14.32 -3.38 -4.97
N ARG A 278 -13.23 -2.63 -5.07
CA ARG A 278 -13.07 -1.57 -6.08
C ARG A 278 -12.76 -2.08 -7.47
N VAL A 279 -12.09 -3.23 -7.56
CA VAL A 279 -11.93 -3.95 -8.82
C VAL A 279 -13.30 -4.38 -9.35
N GLN A 280 -14.18 -4.91 -8.50
CA GLN A 280 -15.52 -5.28 -8.95
C GLN A 280 -16.32 -4.06 -9.44
N GLU A 281 -16.35 -2.97 -8.65
CA GLU A 281 -16.99 -1.71 -9.06
C GLU A 281 -16.42 -1.19 -10.40
N TYR A 282 -15.10 -1.32 -10.59
CA TYR A 282 -14.42 -0.92 -11.82
C TYR A 282 -14.86 -1.79 -13.01
N LEU A 283 -14.86 -3.12 -12.87
CA LEU A 283 -15.26 -4.05 -13.93
C LEU A 283 -16.73 -3.88 -14.33
N ASP A 284 -17.63 -3.73 -13.36
CA ASP A 284 -19.05 -3.44 -13.61
C ASP A 284 -19.20 -2.15 -14.42
N SER A 285 -18.41 -1.13 -14.07
CA SER A 285 -18.41 0.16 -14.79
C SER A 285 -17.90 0.07 -16.23
N ILE A 286 -17.07 -0.92 -16.56
CA ILE A 286 -16.56 -1.17 -17.91
C ILE A 286 -17.67 -1.81 -18.77
N ASN A 287 -18.35 -2.81 -18.21
CA ASN A 287 -19.41 -3.54 -18.91
C ASN A 287 -20.62 -2.64 -19.22
N GLU A 288 -20.88 -1.63 -18.38
CA GLU A 288 -21.95 -0.65 -18.61
C GLU A 288 -21.60 0.48 -19.59
N ASN A 289 -20.34 0.63 -20.04
CA ASN A 289 -19.93 1.82 -20.81
C ASN A 289 -18.79 1.56 -21.82
N GLU A 290 -19.15 1.19 -23.05
CA GLU A 290 -18.32 1.45 -24.25
C GLU A 290 -18.18 2.96 -24.58
N HIS A 291 -18.88 3.87 -23.88
CA HIS A 291 -19.09 5.23 -24.39
C HIS A 291 -18.57 6.44 -23.59
N ARG A 292 -17.89 6.34 -22.43
CA ARG A 292 -17.32 7.54 -21.75
C ARG A 292 -16.34 7.22 -20.61
N ARG A 293 -15.05 7.12 -20.91
CA ARG A 293 -14.02 6.63 -19.95
C ARG A 293 -13.15 7.67 -19.23
N VAL A 294 -13.45 8.97 -19.27
CA VAL A 294 -12.59 9.98 -18.57
C VAL A 294 -13.33 10.78 -17.50
N ASN A 295 -14.67 10.90 -17.57
CA ASN A 295 -15.42 11.80 -16.68
C ASN A 295 -15.88 11.16 -15.34
N ARG A 296 -15.50 9.90 -15.03
CA ARG A 296 -15.98 9.18 -13.83
C ARG A 296 -15.03 9.22 -12.63
N PHE A 297 -13.72 9.35 -12.83
CA PHE A 297 -12.74 9.50 -11.74
C PHE A 297 -13.13 10.66 -10.79
N LEU A 298 -13.49 11.81 -11.37
CA LEU A 298 -13.94 12.99 -10.62
C LEU A 298 -15.33 12.82 -9.99
N LYS A 299 -16.24 12.05 -10.61
CA LYS A 299 -17.60 11.81 -10.07
C LYS A 299 -17.58 10.90 -8.83
N GLY A 300 -16.75 9.84 -8.84
CA GLY A 300 -16.61 8.94 -7.70
C GLY A 300 -15.92 9.61 -6.50
N LEU A 301 -15.07 10.62 -6.73
CA LEU A 301 -14.50 11.48 -5.68
C LEU A 301 -15.52 12.51 -5.19
N GLY A 302 -16.26 13.14 -6.11
CA GLY A 302 -17.30 14.12 -5.79
C GLY A 302 -18.41 13.58 -4.90
N ASN A 303 -18.82 12.31 -5.04
CA ASN A 303 -19.87 11.74 -4.20
C ASN A 303 -19.42 11.46 -2.76
N ARG A 304 -18.15 11.10 -2.50
CA ARG A 304 -17.62 10.99 -1.13
C ARG A 304 -17.21 12.33 -0.55
N MET A 305 -16.76 13.27 -1.37
CA MET A 305 -16.52 14.65 -0.93
C MET A 305 -17.80 15.44 -0.65
N LYS A 306 -18.93 15.12 -1.27
CA LYS A 306 -20.23 15.74 -0.94
C LYS A 306 -20.68 15.44 0.49
N PHE A 307 -20.19 14.35 1.10
CA PHE A 307 -20.36 14.10 2.54
C PHE A 307 -19.50 15.03 3.42
N LEU A 308 -18.51 15.74 2.86
CA LEU A 308 -17.72 16.75 3.57
C LEU A 308 -18.40 18.13 3.64
N SER A 309 -19.38 18.41 2.76
CA SER A 309 -20.07 19.71 2.72
C SER A 309 -21.43 19.71 3.43
N LYS A 310 -21.90 18.57 3.92
CA LYS A 310 -23.14 18.45 4.70
C LYS A 310 -22.85 17.81 6.06
N ARG A 311 -22.31 18.61 6.96
CA ARG A 311 -22.73 18.74 8.36
C ARG A 311 -22.14 20.01 8.93
#